data_AF-I2C5P7-F1
#
_entry.id   AF-I2C5P7-F1
#
_cell.length_a   1.000
_cell.length_b   1.000
_cell.length_c   1.000
_cell.angle_alpha   90.00
_cell.angle_beta   90.00
_cell.angle_gamma   90.00
#
_symmetry.space_group_name_H-M   'P 1'
#
loop_
_entity.id
_entity.type
_entity.pdbx_description
1 polymer ?
#
loop_
_entity_poly.entity_id
_entity_poly.type
_entity_poly.pdbx_seq_one_letter_code
_entity_poly.pdbx_strand_id
1 'polypeptide(L)'
;MKKFEEIIKQKSVLLNEWEGKEKVDVLSDFEEKETDVNILFASYDGDICEGHAWVLFEERGKLFEVNGSHCSCHGLEDQWEPEEVALNVLEHRLMNGTFGEPDFKEELCDFLGVEFKLNR
;
A
#
# COMPACT_ATOMS: atom_id res chain seq x y z
N MET A 1 -9.94 -14.55 2.51
CA MET A 1 -9.77 -13.27 1.80
C MET A 1 -11.13 -12.67 1.48
N LYS A 2 -11.30 -11.36 1.71
CA LYS A 2 -12.44 -10.56 1.27
C LYS A 2 -12.49 -10.52 -0.27
N LYS A 3 -13.67 -10.35 -0.85
CA LYS A 3 -13.82 -10.16 -2.30
C LYS A 3 -13.36 -8.76 -2.70
N PHE A 4 -12.95 -8.62 -3.96
CA PHE A 4 -12.58 -7.33 -4.55
C PHE A 4 -13.63 -6.23 -4.29
N GLU A 5 -14.91 -6.53 -4.53
CA GLU A 5 -16.01 -5.58 -4.29
C GLU A 5 -16.16 -5.14 -2.83
N GLU A 6 -15.76 -5.98 -1.88
CA GLU A 6 -15.78 -5.66 -0.45
C GLU A 6 -14.60 -4.77 -0.09
N ILE A 7 -13.42 -5.05 -0.68
CA ILE A 7 -12.19 -4.27 -0.49
C ILE A 7 -12.37 -2.85 -1.03
N ILE A 8 -12.95 -2.65 -2.21
CA ILE A 8 -13.14 -1.30 -2.77
C ILE A 8 -14.20 -0.46 -2.01
N LYS A 9 -15.10 -1.12 -1.28
CA LYS A 9 -16.18 -0.47 -0.50
C LYS A 9 -15.78 -0.19 0.95
N GLN A 10 -14.70 -0.80 1.44
CA GLN A 10 -14.26 -0.60 2.81
C GLN A 10 -13.50 0.71 2.96
N LYS A 11 -13.35 1.17 4.21
CA LYS A 11 -12.57 2.38 4.50
C LYS A 11 -11.10 2.11 4.17
N SER A 12 -10.44 3.10 3.58
CA SER A 12 -9.00 3.03 3.34
C SER A 12 -8.23 2.96 4.66
N VAL A 13 -7.17 2.17 4.67
CA VAL A 13 -6.26 2.04 5.80
C VAL A 13 -4.95 2.72 5.44
N LEU A 14 -4.60 3.76 6.19
CA LEU A 14 -3.36 4.51 6.04
C LEU A 14 -2.56 4.33 7.34
N LEU A 15 -1.30 3.92 7.23
CA LEU A 15 -0.45 3.54 8.35
C LEU A 15 0.81 4.39 8.43
N ASN A 16 1.47 4.36 9.58
CA ASN A 16 2.76 4.98 9.85
C ASN A 16 2.74 6.49 9.56
N GLU A 17 3.62 7.01 8.72
CA GLU A 17 3.67 8.44 8.38
C GLU A 17 2.38 8.96 7.73
N TRP A 18 1.48 8.08 7.27
CA TRP A 18 0.16 8.43 6.75
C TRP A 18 -0.99 8.15 7.72
N GLU A 19 -0.72 7.72 8.95
CA GLU A 19 -1.76 7.51 9.95
C GLU A 19 -2.50 8.84 10.25
N GLY A 20 -3.84 8.81 10.15
CA GLY A 20 -4.68 9.98 10.39
C GLY A 20 -4.70 11.03 9.28
N LYS A 21 -3.97 10.80 8.18
CA LYS A 21 -3.98 11.64 6.98
C LYS A 21 -5.13 11.25 6.03
N GLU A 22 -5.28 11.99 4.93
CA GLU A 22 -6.21 11.71 3.86
C GLU A 22 -5.51 11.11 2.62
N LYS A 23 -6.28 10.51 1.71
CA LYS A 23 -5.75 9.91 0.47
C LYS A 23 -4.98 10.92 -0.39
N VAL A 24 -5.38 12.19 -0.33
CA VAL A 24 -4.72 13.27 -1.06
C VAL A 24 -3.31 13.54 -0.54
N ASP A 25 -3.06 13.33 0.76
CA ASP A 25 -1.73 13.51 1.34
C ASP A 25 -0.76 12.45 0.81
N VAL A 26 -1.23 11.21 0.65
CA VAL A 26 -0.45 10.13 0.03
C VAL A 26 -0.01 10.54 -1.38
N LEU A 27 -0.95 10.97 -2.23
CA LEU A 27 -0.63 11.41 -3.61
C LEU A 27 0.32 12.62 -3.62
N SER A 28 0.11 13.55 -2.68
CA SER A 28 0.94 14.75 -2.56
C SER A 28 2.39 14.42 -2.21
N ASP A 29 2.64 13.42 -1.37
CA ASP A 29 4.00 12.98 -1.02
C ASP A 29 4.75 12.40 -2.23
N PHE A 30 4.05 11.83 -3.20
CA PHE A 30 4.63 11.39 -4.49
C PHE A 30 4.65 12.47 -5.58
N GLU A 31 4.21 13.70 -5.27
CA GLU A 31 3.94 14.76 -6.25
C GLU A 31 2.95 14.37 -7.37
N GLU A 32 2.11 13.37 -7.13
CA GLU A 32 1.12 12.89 -8.10
C GLU A 32 -0.10 13.82 -8.13
N LYS A 33 -0.53 14.17 -9.34
CA LYS A 33 -1.66 15.09 -9.59
C LYS A 33 -2.94 14.35 -9.92
N GLU A 34 -2.86 13.06 -10.26
CA GLU A 34 -4.01 12.22 -10.55
C GLU A 34 -4.77 11.87 -9.26
N THR A 35 -5.90 12.53 -9.04
CA THR A 35 -6.76 12.32 -7.86
C THR A 35 -7.92 11.35 -8.10
N ASP A 36 -8.05 10.78 -9.30
CA ASP A 36 -9.16 9.87 -9.64
C ASP A 36 -8.93 8.43 -9.13
N VAL A 37 -7.78 8.18 -8.49
CA VAL A 37 -7.44 6.88 -7.92
C VAL A 37 -8.09 6.67 -6.56
N ASN A 38 -8.62 5.46 -6.34
CA ASN A 38 -9.21 5.10 -5.06
C ASN A 38 -8.19 4.36 -4.19
N ILE A 39 -7.46 5.09 -3.35
CA ILE A 39 -6.51 4.48 -2.41
C ILE A 39 -7.25 3.57 -1.41
N LEU A 40 -6.80 2.33 -1.33
CA LEU A 40 -7.37 1.27 -0.51
C LEU A 40 -6.53 1.02 0.73
N PHE A 41 -5.21 0.92 0.56
CA PHE A 41 -4.26 0.71 1.63
C PHE A 41 -3.00 1.52 1.32
N ALA A 42 -2.41 2.17 2.30
CA ALA A 42 -1.12 2.82 2.14
C ALA A 42 -0.33 2.73 3.44
N SER A 43 0.94 2.40 3.33
CA SER A 43 1.86 2.38 4.48
C SER A 43 3.14 3.08 4.05
N TYR A 44 3.59 4.03 4.87
CA TYR A 44 4.88 4.67 4.69
C TYR A 44 5.69 4.52 5.96
N ASP A 45 6.53 3.50 5.99
CA ASP A 45 7.34 3.12 7.14
C ASP A 45 8.80 3.51 6.92
N GLY A 46 9.46 4.00 7.96
CA GLY A 46 10.88 4.33 7.90
C GLY A 46 11.27 5.47 8.83
N ASP A 47 12.58 5.70 8.93
CA ASP A 47 13.17 6.77 9.73
C ASP A 47 13.49 8.00 8.86
N ILE A 48 13.99 9.07 9.47
CA ILE A 48 14.42 10.29 8.76
C ILE A 48 15.52 10.07 7.71
N CYS A 49 16.21 8.93 7.73
CA CYS A 49 17.34 8.63 6.85
C CYS A 49 16.96 7.73 5.67
N GLU A 50 16.02 6.81 5.86
CA GLU A 50 15.59 5.81 4.90
C GLU A 50 14.19 5.32 5.23
N GLY A 51 13.45 4.93 4.20
CA GLY A 51 12.16 4.29 4.39
C GLY A 51 11.51 3.86 3.09
N HIS A 52 10.40 3.17 3.28
CA HIS A 52 9.68 2.44 2.26
C HIS A 52 8.21 2.80 2.31
N ALA A 53 7.70 3.20 1.17
CA ALA A 53 6.30 3.50 0.96
C ALA A 53 5.69 2.43 0.07
N TRP A 54 4.52 1.96 0.45
CA TRP A 54 3.73 1.04 -0.35
C TRP A 54 2.27 1.49 -0.39
N VAL A 55 1.71 1.60 -1.58
CA VAL A 55 0.34 2.05 -1.81
C VAL A 55 -0.39 1.03 -2.67
N LEU A 56 -1.57 0.61 -2.23
CA LEU A 56 -2.53 -0.17 -2.99
C LEU A 56 -3.74 0.71 -3.30
N PHE A 57 -4.09 0.81 -4.57
CA PHE A 57 -5.27 1.54 -5.00
C PHE A 57 -6.02 0.82 -6.11
N GLU A 58 -7.25 1.27 -6.31
CA GLU A 58 -8.08 0.84 -7.43
C GLU A 58 -8.27 1.99 -8.40
N GLU A 59 -8.17 1.66 -9.68
CA GLU A 59 -8.44 2.56 -10.79
C GLU A 59 -9.19 1.80 -11.89
N ARG A 60 -10.37 2.32 -12.30
CA ARG A 60 -11.17 1.81 -13.43
C ARG A 60 -11.47 0.30 -13.35
N GLY A 61 -11.68 -0.23 -12.15
CA GLY A 61 -11.98 -1.63 -11.87
C GLY A 61 -10.75 -2.55 -11.81
N LYS A 62 -9.54 -1.99 -11.80
CA LYS A 62 -8.28 -2.72 -11.70
C LYS A 62 -7.50 -2.30 -10.44
N LEU A 63 -6.71 -3.22 -9.91
CA LEU A 63 -5.85 -2.99 -8.76
C LEU A 63 -4.45 -2.63 -9.22
N PHE A 64 -3.87 -1.64 -8.56
CA PHE A 64 -2.52 -1.19 -8.78
C PHE A 64 -1.78 -1.05 -7.46
N GLU A 65 -0.49 -1.37 -7.50
CA GLU A 65 0.45 -1.13 -6.41
C GLU A 65 1.49 -0.08 -6.83
N VAL A 66 1.91 0.76 -5.89
CA VAL A 66 3.03 1.68 -6.05
C VAL A 66 4.01 1.41 -4.93
N ASN A 67 5.29 1.31 -5.30
CA ASN A 67 6.39 1.17 -4.37
C ASN A 67 7.21 2.46 -4.44
N GLY A 68 7.45 3.08 -3.30
CA GLY A 68 8.36 4.22 -3.19
C GLY A 68 9.40 3.97 -2.11
N SER A 69 10.51 4.67 -2.20
CA SER A 69 11.52 4.68 -1.14
C SER A 69 12.11 6.06 -1.00
N HIS A 70 12.29 6.52 0.23
CA HIS A 70 13.01 7.76 0.49
C HIS A 70 14.41 7.47 1.00
N CYS A 71 15.30 8.42 0.78
CA CYS A 71 16.61 8.49 1.40
C CYS A 71 16.80 9.91 1.92
N SER A 72 17.72 10.13 2.86
CA SER A 72 18.04 11.44 3.48
C SER A 72 18.14 12.68 2.55
N CYS A 73 18.23 12.51 1.23
CA CYS A 73 18.30 13.59 0.24
C CYS A 73 17.07 13.70 -0.69
N HIS A 74 16.22 12.67 -0.78
CA HIS A 74 15.12 12.57 -1.75
C HIS A 74 13.91 11.89 -1.08
N GLY A 75 12.74 12.48 -1.22
CA GLY A 75 11.48 11.96 -0.69
C GLY A 75 10.91 10.87 -1.60
N LEU A 76 9.59 10.86 -1.74
CA LEU A 76 8.85 9.95 -2.63
C LEU A 76 8.54 10.59 -4.00
N GLU A 77 9.09 11.78 -4.26
CA GLU A 77 8.78 12.56 -5.46
C GLU A 77 9.17 11.82 -6.75
N ASP A 78 8.32 11.91 -7.79
CA ASP A 78 8.50 11.27 -9.10
C ASP A 78 8.61 9.72 -9.06
N GLN A 79 8.26 9.08 -7.94
CA GLN A 79 8.28 7.61 -7.78
C GLN A 79 6.89 6.96 -7.93
N TRP A 80 5.88 7.72 -8.37
CA TRP A 80 4.56 7.17 -8.65
C TRP A 80 4.59 6.35 -9.94
N GLU A 81 4.97 5.08 -9.84
CA GLU A 81 4.96 4.10 -10.92
C GLU A 81 3.95 2.98 -10.62
N PRO A 82 2.67 3.14 -11.02
CA PRO A 82 1.64 2.12 -10.78
C PRO A 82 1.89 0.82 -11.54
N GLU A 83 1.91 -0.28 -10.80
CA GLU A 83 2.00 -1.64 -11.34
C GLU A 83 0.67 -2.39 -11.16
N GLU A 84 0.11 -2.94 -12.25
CA GLU A 84 -1.13 -3.72 -12.17
C GLU A 84 -0.90 -4.99 -11.35
N VAL A 85 -1.69 -5.16 -10.29
CA VAL A 85 -1.58 -6.31 -9.38
C VAL A 85 -2.93 -6.99 -9.22
N ALA A 86 -2.92 -8.32 -9.14
CA ALA A 86 -4.13 -9.10 -8.91
C ALA A 86 -4.19 -9.59 -7.46
N LEU A 87 -5.39 -9.68 -6.88
CA LEU A 87 -5.59 -10.11 -5.49
C LEU A 87 -4.98 -11.49 -5.19
N ASN A 88 -5.06 -12.42 -6.14
CA ASN A 88 -4.46 -13.75 -5.99
C ASN A 88 -2.91 -13.69 -5.94
N VAL A 89 -2.29 -12.73 -6.62
CA VAL A 89 -0.85 -12.51 -6.57
C VAL A 89 -0.46 -11.95 -5.21
N LEU A 90 -1.20 -10.95 -4.69
CA LEU A 90 -0.99 -10.41 -3.34
C LEU A 90 -1.16 -11.49 -2.27
N GLU A 91 -2.24 -12.26 -2.34
CA GLU A 91 -2.48 -13.38 -1.42
C GLU A 91 -1.34 -14.40 -1.48
N HIS A 92 -0.88 -14.77 -2.67
CA HIS A 92 0.26 -15.67 -2.82
C HIS A 92 1.55 -15.09 -2.23
N ARG A 93 1.83 -13.79 -2.43
CA ARG A 93 3.01 -13.11 -1.87
C ARG A 93 2.96 -13.06 -0.34
N LEU A 94 1.79 -12.84 0.24
CA LEU A 94 1.58 -12.81 1.70
C LEU A 94 1.72 -14.20 2.33
N MET A 95 1.17 -15.23 1.68
CA MET A 95 1.13 -16.59 2.20
C MET A 95 2.44 -17.36 1.97
N ASN A 96 3.13 -17.13 0.85
CA ASN A 96 4.31 -17.91 0.44
C ASN A 96 5.60 -17.08 0.34
N GLY A 97 5.54 -15.77 0.57
CA GLY A 97 6.69 -14.87 0.51
C GLY A 97 6.92 -14.10 1.81
N THR A 98 7.92 -13.22 1.80
CA THR A 98 8.27 -12.32 2.92
C THR A 98 7.70 -10.91 2.71
N PHE A 99 6.65 -10.78 1.88
CA PHE A 99 6.10 -9.48 1.51
C PHE A 99 5.46 -8.79 2.71
N GLY A 100 5.93 -7.57 3.02
CA GLY A 100 5.48 -6.76 4.14
C GLY A 100 5.97 -7.21 5.52
N GLU A 101 6.90 -8.18 5.61
CA GLU A 101 7.52 -8.54 6.90
C GLU A 101 8.78 -7.70 7.12
N PRO A 102 8.96 -7.05 8.29
CA PRO A 102 8.09 -7.00 9.49
C PRO A 102 7.09 -5.83 9.53
N ASP A 103 6.98 -5.03 8.48
CA ASP A 103 6.49 -3.65 8.57
C ASP A 103 4.96 -3.48 8.51
N PHE A 104 4.27 -4.10 7.54
CA PHE A 104 2.83 -3.88 7.31
C PHE A 104 2.03 -5.14 6.93
N LYS A 105 2.65 -6.33 7.00
CA LYS A 105 2.01 -7.59 6.61
C LYS A 105 0.78 -7.90 7.46
N GLU A 106 0.82 -7.64 8.76
CA GLU A 106 -0.29 -7.96 9.67
C GLU A 106 -1.54 -7.13 9.31
N GLU A 107 -1.37 -5.83 9.14
CA GLU A 107 -2.42 -4.87 8.80
C GLU A 107 -2.95 -5.12 7.39
N LEU A 108 -2.08 -5.46 6.44
CA LEU A 108 -2.50 -5.83 5.10
C LEU A 108 -3.29 -7.16 5.11
N CYS A 109 -2.90 -8.13 5.95
CA CYS A 109 -3.66 -9.36 6.13
C CYS A 109 -5.05 -9.07 6.72
N ASP A 110 -5.16 -8.23 7.74
CA ASP A 110 -6.44 -7.82 8.32
C ASP A 110 -7.32 -7.06 7.30
N PHE A 111 -6.71 -6.11 6.57
CA PHE A 111 -7.37 -5.36 5.52
C PHE A 111 -7.97 -6.27 4.45
N LEU A 112 -7.20 -7.23 3.97
CA LEU A 112 -7.61 -8.22 2.96
C LEU A 112 -8.45 -9.37 3.55
N GLY A 113 -8.56 -9.49 4.87
CA GLY A 113 -9.22 -10.61 5.54
C GLY A 113 -8.56 -11.96 5.22
N VAL A 114 -7.22 -11.98 5.23
CA VAL A 114 -6.39 -13.18 5.07
C VAL A 114 -5.87 -13.59 6.45
N GLU A 115 -5.81 -14.89 6.72
CA GLU A 115 -5.24 -15.40 7.98
C GLU A 115 -3.73 -15.10 7.99
N PHE A 116 -3.29 -14.20 8.89
CA PHE A 116 -1.87 -13.89 9.05
C PHE A 116 -1.09 -15.15 9.47
N LYS A 117 -0.06 -15.48 8.71
CA LYS A 117 0.88 -16.56 9.01
C LYS A 117 2.30 -16.01 8.97
N LEU A 118 2.96 -16.09 10.12
CA LEU A 118 4.41 -15.90 10.23
C LEU A 118 5.08 -17.05 9.50
N ASN A 119 5.85 -16.72 8.45
CA ASN A 119 6.70 -17.69 7.80
C ASN A 119 7.91 -17.94 8.74
N ARG A 120 7.95 -19.14 9.34
CA ARG A 120 9.00 -19.59 10.27
C ARG A 120 10.18 -20.24 9.56
#